data_AF-A0A7S0QE94-F1
#
_entry.id   AF-A0A7S0QE94-F1
#
_cell.length_a   1.000
_cell.length_b   1.000
_cell.length_c   1.000
_cell.angle_alpha   90.00
_cell.angle_beta   90.00
_cell.angle_gamma   90.00
#
_symmetry.space_group_name_H-M   'P 1'
#
loop_
_entity.id
_entity.type
_entity.pdbx_description
1 polymer ?
#
loop_
_entity_poly.entity_id
_entity_poly.type
_entity_poly.pdbx_seq_one_letter_code
_entity_poly.pdbx_strand_id
1 'polypeptide(L)'
;QLALRVWCVYCTTLLSASSAPVPLSILSDPKAKCLDGSQGGFYHQLATEPKHKNSWIIHFQGGGECATALQCGKRLTQPVGSSKYFPPWVNFSYIPQPENHSRLYDLGGMWMGGP
;
A
#
# COMPACT_ATOMS: atom_id res chain seq x y z
N GLN A 1 -18.10 26.62 44.84
CA GLN A 1 -17.00 25.74 44.40
C GLN A 1 -17.35 25.03 43.09
N LEU A 2 -17.46 25.77 41.98
CA LEU A 2 -17.90 25.19 40.71
C LEU A 2 -17.35 25.99 39.52
N ALA A 3 -16.03 26.13 39.45
CA ALA A 3 -15.36 26.66 38.26
C ALA A 3 -13.96 26.03 38.18
N LEU A 4 -13.52 25.68 36.98
CA LEU A 4 -12.18 25.17 36.63
C LEU A 4 -11.93 23.65 36.66
N ARG A 5 -12.96 22.80 36.58
CA ARG A 5 -12.78 21.42 36.04
C ARG A 5 -12.99 21.31 34.51
N VAL A 6 -12.97 22.45 33.80
CA VAL A 6 -13.27 22.51 32.36
C VAL A 6 -12.00 22.73 31.50
N TRP A 7 -10.84 22.95 32.12
CA TRP A 7 -9.57 23.19 31.43
C TRP A 7 -8.79 21.92 31.05
N CYS A 8 -9.41 20.74 31.10
CA CYS A 8 -8.78 19.48 30.68
C CYS A 8 -9.55 18.77 29.56
N VAL A 9 -10.57 19.42 28.98
CA VAL A 9 -11.37 18.86 27.88
C VAL A 9 -11.01 19.49 26.53
N TYR A 10 -10.31 20.63 26.51
CA TYR A 10 -9.80 21.27 25.29
C TYR A 10 -8.42 20.77 24.83
N CYS A 11 -7.90 19.71 25.45
CA CYS A 11 -6.86 18.88 24.85
C CYS A 11 -7.53 17.69 24.15
N THR A 12 -8.59 17.95 23.37
CA THR A 12 -9.01 17.01 22.33
C THR A 12 -7.84 16.93 21.36
N THR A 13 -6.99 15.94 21.61
CA THR A 13 -5.92 15.52 20.71
C THR A 13 -6.55 15.32 19.34
N LEU A 14 -6.33 16.26 18.44
CA LEU A 14 -6.36 15.97 17.01
C LEU A 14 -5.20 15.00 16.79
N LEU A 15 -5.47 13.71 16.99
CA LEU A 15 -4.61 12.65 16.51
C LEU A 15 -4.73 12.70 14.99
N SER A 16 -3.89 13.49 14.35
CA SER A 16 -3.71 13.46 12.91
C SER A 16 -3.23 12.05 12.57
N ALA A 17 -4.10 11.22 11.99
CA ALA A 17 -3.71 9.94 11.41
C ALA A 17 -2.84 10.23 10.18
N SER A 18 -1.53 10.40 10.37
CA SER A 18 -0.60 10.46 9.26
C SER A 18 -0.41 9.04 8.74
N SER A 19 -0.79 8.79 7.48
CA SER A 19 -0.43 7.55 6.81
C SER A 19 1.10 7.51 6.71
N ALA A 20 1.74 6.63 7.48
CA ALA A 20 3.17 6.41 7.41
C ALA A 20 3.56 5.92 5.99
N PRO A 21 4.72 6.33 5.46
CA PRO A 21 5.25 5.76 4.23
C PRO A 21 5.47 4.25 4.40
N VAL A 22 4.95 3.46 3.45
CA VAL A 22 5.08 2.01 3.43
C VAL A 22 6.22 1.61 2.51
N PRO A 23 7.26 0.91 3.01
CA PRO A 23 8.44 0.57 2.22
C PRO A 23 8.19 -0.57 1.23
N LEU A 24 8.94 -0.57 0.13
CA LEU A 24 8.95 -1.66 -0.85
C LEU A 24 9.60 -2.92 -0.26
N SER A 25 8.88 -4.04 -0.33
CA SER A 25 9.38 -5.38 0.00
C SER A 25 9.67 -6.16 -1.28
N ILE A 26 10.94 -6.47 -1.55
CA ILE A 26 11.35 -7.31 -2.67
C ILE A 26 11.30 -8.78 -2.26
N LEU A 27 10.69 -9.63 -3.08
CA LEU A 27 10.56 -11.07 -2.84
C LEU A 27 11.94 -11.75 -2.92
N SER A 28 12.16 -12.83 -2.20
CA SER A 28 13.43 -13.59 -2.30
C SER A 28 13.31 -14.83 -3.20
N ASP A 29 12.09 -15.28 -3.51
CA ASP A 29 11.86 -16.48 -4.31
C ASP A 29 12.38 -16.28 -5.75
N PRO A 30 13.32 -17.11 -6.25
CA PRO A 30 13.87 -16.95 -7.59
C PRO A 30 12.83 -17.07 -8.73
N LYS A 31 11.63 -17.62 -8.46
CA LYS A 31 10.54 -17.71 -9.43
C LYS A 31 9.65 -16.47 -9.47
N ALA A 32 9.68 -15.64 -8.44
CA ALA A 32 8.87 -14.44 -8.35
C ALA A 32 9.49 -13.29 -9.13
N LYS A 33 9.35 -13.31 -10.46
CA LYS A 33 10.00 -12.35 -11.37
C LYS A 33 8.99 -11.43 -12.07
N CYS A 34 9.42 -10.20 -12.33
CA CYS A 34 8.80 -9.30 -13.29
C CYS A 34 9.13 -9.72 -14.72
N LEU A 35 8.51 -9.06 -15.70
CA LEU A 35 8.69 -9.34 -17.12
C LEU A 35 10.16 -9.16 -17.58
N ASP A 36 10.90 -8.21 -16.99
CA ASP A 36 12.32 -7.97 -17.26
C ASP A 36 13.28 -8.88 -16.49
N GLY A 37 12.77 -9.84 -15.71
CA GLY A 37 13.56 -10.74 -14.87
C GLY A 37 14.03 -10.13 -13.54
N SER A 38 13.72 -8.86 -13.26
CA SER A 38 13.88 -8.31 -11.91
C SER A 38 12.96 -9.04 -10.92
N GLN A 39 13.30 -8.94 -9.64
CA GLN A 39 12.59 -9.62 -8.58
C GLN A 39 11.28 -8.89 -8.26
N GLY A 40 10.16 -9.62 -8.18
CA GLY A 40 8.87 -9.02 -7.85
C GLY A 40 8.86 -8.37 -6.47
N GLY A 41 7.95 -7.44 -6.25
CA GLY A 41 7.84 -6.72 -4.98
C GLY A 41 6.43 -6.29 -4.64
N PHE A 42 6.22 -5.96 -3.38
CA PHE A 42 4.94 -5.53 -2.82
C PHE A 42 5.16 -4.51 -1.70
N TYR A 43 4.10 -3.79 -1.35
CA TYR A 43 4.03 -2.93 -0.18
C TYR A 43 3.05 -3.53 0.79
N HIS A 44 3.32 -3.48 2.10
CA HIS A 44 2.37 -3.96 3.08
C HIS A 44 2.37 -3.13 4.35
N GLN A 45 1.20 -2.98 4.96
CA GLN A 45 1.04 -2.40 6.28
C GLN A 45 0.13 -3.30 7.12
N LEU A 46 0.40 -3.33 8.42
CA LEU A 46 -0.44 -4.07 9.37
C LEU A 46 -1.67 -3.24 9.75
N ALA A 47 -2.72 -3.94 10.18
CA ALA A 47 -3.87 -3.33 10.85
C ALA A 47 -3.42 -2.50 12.06
N THR A 48 -4.09 -1.35 12.30
CA THR A 48 -3.77 -0.51 13.47
C THR A 48 -4.50 -0.98 14.72
N GLU A 49 -5.71 -1.56 14.60
CA GLU A 49 -6.42 -2.13 15.74
C GLU A 49 -6.19 -3.65 15.87
N PRO A 50 -5.96 -4.14 17.10
CA PRO A 50 -5.75 -5.57 17.37
C PRO A 50 -6.89 -6.49 16.90
N LYS A 51 -8.13 -5.99 16.85
CA LYS A 51 -9.31 -6.76 16.42
C LYS A 51 -9.25 -7.15 14.93
N HIS A 52 -8.45 -6.43 14.14
CA HIS A 52 -8.29 -6.61 12.70
C HIS A 52 -6.95 -7.22 12.30
N LYS A 53 -6.12 -7.66 13.26
CA LYS A 53 -4.79 -8.25 13.01
C LYS A 53 -4.74 -9.42 12.01
N ASN A 54 -5.86 -10.13 11.84
CA ASN A 54 -6.00 -11.27 10.92
C ASN A 54 -6.83 -10.94 9.67
N SER A 55 -7.24 -9.68 9.50
CA SER A 55 -8.07 -9.22 8.40
C SER A 55 -7.20 -8.45 7.41
N TRP A 56 -7.19 -8.92 6.17
CA TRP A 56 -6.27 -8.44 5.13
C TRP A 56 -7.01 -8.06 3.85
N ILE A 57 -6.51 -7.03 3.18
CA ILE A 57 -6.87 -6.64 1.82
C ILE A 57 -5.62 -6.76 0.97
N ILE A 58 -5.74 -7.48 -0.15
CA ILE A 58 -4.67 -7.62 -1.13
C ILE A 58 -5.15 -6.93 -2.41
N HIS A 59 -4.47 -5.86 -2.79
CA HIS A 59 -4.71 -5.13 -4.02
C HIS A 59 -3.70 -5.55 -5.09
N PHE A 60 -4.22 -5.99 -6.23
CA PHE A 60 -3.42 -6.27 -7.42
C PHE A 60 -3.52 -5.07 -8.37
N GLN A 61 -2.40 -4.41 -8.63
CA GLN A 61 -2.36 -3.31 -9.58
C GLN A 61 -2.74 -3.81 -10.97
N GLY A 62 -3.58 -3.04 -11.67
CA GLY A 62 -3.88 -3.24 -13.08
C GLY A 62 -2.79 -2.70 -14.02
N GLY A 63 -3.17 -2.36 -15.26
CA GLY A 63 -2.22 -1.86 -16.29
C GLY A 63 -2.36 -2.55 -17.65
N GLY A 64 -3.36 -3.43 -17.78
CA GLY A 64 -3.61 -4.25 -18.97
C GLY A 64 -2.53 -5.29 -19.19
N GLU A 65 -2.58 -5.95 -20.33
CA GLU A 65 -1.64 -6.99 -20.72
C GLU A 65 -0.85 -6.63 -21.99
N CYS A 66 0.12 -7.47 -22.33
CA CYS A 66 0.83 -7.44 -23.61
C CYS A 66 0.76 -8.83 -24.24
N ALA A 67 0.47 -8.89 -25.55
CA ALA A 67 0.24 -10.16 -26.25
C ALA A 67 1.32 -10.46 -27.30
N THR A 68 2.18 -9.49 -27.64
CA THR A 68 3.27 -9.68 -28.60
C THR A 68 4.61 -9.29 -28.00
N ALA A 69 5.69 -9.91 -28.49
CA ALA A 69 7.05 -9.60 -28.05
C ALA A 69 7.37 -8.09 -28.17
N LEU A 70 6.89 -7.42 -29.23
CA LEU A 70 7.06 -5.99 -29.40
C LEU A 70 6.30 -5.18 -28.34
N GLN A 71 5.05 -5.55 -28.03
CA GLN A 71 4.25 -4.87 -26.99
C GLN A 71 4.84 -5.10 -25.60
N CYS A 72 5.28 -6.33 -25.30
CA CYS A 72 5.91 -6.67 -24.03
C CYS A 72 7.27 -6.00 -23.86
N GLY A 73 8.06 -5.92 -24.94
CA GLY A 73 9.35 -5.23 -24.96
C GLY A 73 9.24 -3.77 -24.52
N LYS A 74 8.16 -3.06 -24.93
CA LYS A 74 7.90 -1.68 -24.52
C LYS A 74 7.65 -1.50 -23.01
N ARG A 75 7.24 -2.56 -22.31
CA ARG A 75 6.92 -2.54 -20.87
C ARG A 75 8.11 -2.88 -19.97
N LEU A 76 9.20 -3.41 -20.53
CA LEU A 76 10.39 -3.81 -19.76
C LEU A 76 11.04 -2.65 -18.98
N THR A 77 10.85 -1.42 -19.46
CA THR A 77 11.39 -0.20 -18.84
C THR A 77 10.33 0.62 -18.10
N GLN A 78 9.23 -0.03 -17.68
CA GLN A 78 8.11 0.61 -16.98
C GLN A 78 7.80 -0.14 -15.68
N PRO A 79 7.14 0.50 -14.71
CA PRO A 79 6.72 -0.16 -13.47
C PRO A 79 5.87 -1.43 -13.74
N VAL A 80 4.97 -1.41 -14.72
CA VAL A 80 4.15 -2.59 -15.07
C VAL A 80 4.95 -3.81 -15.59
N GLY A 81 6.26 -3.66 -15.87
CA GLY A 81 7.12 -4.74 -16.35
C GLY A 81 8.43 -4.95 -15.58
N SER A 82 8.80 -4.06 -14.65
CA SER A 82 10.06 -4.15 -13.90
C SER A 82 9.99 -3.46 -12.55
N SER A 83 10.43 -4.16 -11.50
CA SER A 83 10.47 -3.64 -10.13
C SER A 83 11.57 -2.61 -9.91
N LYS A 84 12.51 -2.46 -10.86
CA LYS A 84 13.54 -1.40 -10.82
C LYS A 84 12.95 0.01 -10.86
N TYR A 85 11.71 0.14 -11.33
CA TYR A 85 10.98 1.40 -11.42
C TYR A 85 9.92 1.55 -10.33
N PHE A 86 9.89 0.64 -9.34
CA PHE A 86 8.98 0.78 -8.21
C PHE A 86 9.49 1.89 -7.29
N PRO A 87 8.59 2.76 -6.77
CA PRO A 87 8.99 3.73 -5.79
C PRO A 87 9.46 3.02 -4.50
N PRO A 88 10.51 3.51 -3.83
CA PRO A 88 11.02 2.87 -2.60
C PRO A 88 10.01 2.86 -1.44
N TRP A 89 9.02 3.75 -1.48
CA TRP A 89 7.91 3.80 -0.54
C TRP A 89 6.64 4.33 -1.22
N VAL A 90 5.49 3.99 -0.66
CA VAL A 90 4.17 4.51 -1.08
C VAL A 90 3.40 4.99 0.14
N ASN A 91 2.41 5.86 -0.08
CA ASN A 91 1.46 6.24 0.95
C ASN A 91 0.11 5.61 0.60
N PHE A 92 -0.44 4.80 1.51
CA PHE A 92 -1.65 4.02 1.25
C PHE A 92 -2.91 4.89 1.09
N SER A 93 -2.83 6.18 1.41
CA SER A 93 -3.86 7.17 1.05
C SER A 93 -4.09 7.29 -0.46
N TYR A 94 -3.09 6.95 -1.30
CA TYR A 94 -3.20 6.98 -2.77
C TYR A 94 -3.61 5.66 -3.41
N ILE A 95 -3.55 4.57 -2.65
CA ILE A 95 -4.03 3.27 -3.08
C ILE A 95 -5.55 3.30 -2.94
N PRO A 96 -6.34 2.98 -3.99
CA PRO A 96 -7.79 2.96 -3.90
C PRO A 96 -8.22 2.03 -2.76
N GLN A 97 -8.45 2.61 -1.60
CA GLN A 97 -9.21 1.98 -0.55
C GLN A 97 -10.63 1.89 -1.12
N PRO A 98 -11.27 0.71 -1.11
CA PRO A 98 -12.61 0.53 -1.65
C PRO A 98 -13.51 1.67 -1.19
N GLU A 99 -13.92 2.45 -2.18
CA GLU A 99 -14.64 3.70 -2.01
C GLU A 99 -15.93 3.39 -1.24
N ASN A 100 -16.09 3.99 -0.05
CA ASN A 100 -17.24 3.85 0.84
C ASN A 100 -17.23 2.70 1.88
N HIS A 101 -16.08 2.12 2.24
CA HIS A 101 -16.01 1.22 3.39
C HIS A 101 -15.10 1.73 4.50
N SER A 102 -15.69 2.49 5.43
CA SER A 102 -15.04 2.95 6.66
C SER A 102 -14.48 1.84 7.56
N ARG A 103 -14.86 0.58 7.32
CA ARG A 103 -14.32 -0.60 8.00
C ARG A 103 -12.99 -1.12 7.44
N LEU A 104 -12.57 -0.63 6.27
CA LEU A 104 -11.41 -1.15 5.56
C LEU A 104 -10.12 -0.36 5.84
N TYR A 105 -10.24 0.85 6.39
CA TYR A 105 -9.10 1.68 6.80
C TYR A 105 -8.21 1.07 7.87
N ASP A 106 -8.74 0.13 8.65
CA ASP A 106 -7.98 -0.54 9.70
C ASP A 106 -7.53 -1.97 9.34
N LEU A 107 -7.80 -2.44 8.12
CA LEU A 107 -7.30 -3.77 7.73
C LEU A 107 -5.81 -3.72 7.38
N GLY A 108 -5.13 -4.85 7.54
CA GLY A 108 -3.82 -5.04 6.95
C GLY A 108 -3.93 -4.91 5.43
N GLY A 109 -3.07 -4.12 4.81
CA GLY A 109 -3.11 -3.88 3.38
C GLY A 109 -1.86 -4.41 2.72
N MET A 110 -2.01 -5.03 1.54
CA MET A 110 -0.89 -5.41 0.67
C MET A 110 -1.16 -4.92 -0.75
N TRP A 111 -0.18 -4.29 -1.37
CA TRP A 111 -0.23 -3.84 -2.77
C TRP A 111 0.85 -4.53 -3.58
N MET A 112 0.45 -5.16 -4.68
CA MET A 112 1.37 -5.83 -5.59
C MET A 112 1.48 -5.04 -6.90
N GLY A 113 2.68 -4.52 -7.19
CA GLY A 113 2.96 -3.67 -8.36
C GLY A 113 3.56 -2.31 -7.98
N GLY A 114 4.07 -1.56 -8.96
CA GLY A 114 4.62 -0.21 -8.78
C GLY A 114 3.63 0.85 -9.26
N PRO A 115 3.09 1.71 -8.38
CA PRO A 115 2.14 2.76 -8.78
C PRO A 115 2.75 3.79 -9.74
#